data_AF-A0A0G0K583-F1
#
_entry.id   AF-A0A0G0K583-F1
#
_cell.length_a   1.000
_cell.length_b   1.000
_cell.length_c   1.000
_cell.angle_alpha   90.00
_cell.angle_beta   90.00
_cell.angle_gamma   90.00
#
_symmetry.space_group_name_H-M   'P 1'
#
loop_
_entity.id
_entity.type
_entity.pdbx_description
1 polymer ?
#
loop_
_entity_poly.entity_id
_entity_poly.type
_entity_poly.pdbx_seq_one_letter_code
_entity_poly.pdbx_strand_id
1 'polypeptide(L)'
;MEKIKIKIKIKILAIVFMSLYVSIAFACNVFAAASAKVSWVAPIYDEGAGTPALTGLTGYRVYYDTVGDWVTDCTAWAADHNANPLTGNYVDVASGVTIAHFFANSLTAGATYNFSVVAYDGDDNLSNCATEDGTGNTYVSKRVLYSGDINKDGVVNGGDVTTAAGVYLSNSCGISSDVNNDCWVNGGDVTILAEDYLKPAL
;
A
#
# COMPACT_ATOMS: atom_id res chain seq x y z
N MET A 1 37.63 -22.02 -39.01
CA MET A 1 36.64 -20.93 -38.81
C MET A 1 35.39 -21.41 -38.07
N GLU A 2 34.88 -22.62 -38.36
CA GLU A 2 33.68 -23.20 -37.74
C GLU A 2 33.78 -23.44 -36.22
N LYS A 3 34.94 -23.92 -35.74
CA LYS A 3 35.21 -24.11 -34.30
C LYS A 3 35.12 -22.82 -33.47
N ILE A 4 35.38 -21.65 -34.07
CA ILE A 4 35.30 -20.35 -33.38
C ILE A 4 33.83 -19.91 -33.24
N LYS A 5 33.01 -20.14 -34.27
CA LYS A 5 31.56 -19.85 -34.25
C LYS A 5 30.82 -20.67 -33.19
N ILE A 6 31.18 -21.95 -33.01
CA ILE A 6 30.59 -22.83 -32.00
C ILE A 6 30.92 -22.33 -30.57
N LYS A 7 32.17 -21.91 -30.31
CA LYS A 7 32.56 -21.37 -29.00
C LYS A 7 31.82 -20.07 -28.64
N ILE A 8 31.58 -19.19 -29.62
CA ILE A 8 30.82 -17.95 -29.39
C ILE A 8 29.34 -18.25 -29.09
N LYS A 9 28.71 -19.17 -29.83
CA LYS A 9 27.32 -19.59 -29.58
C LYS A 9 27.13 -20.18 -28.18
N ILE A 10 28.07 -21.02 -27.73
CA ILE A 10 28.02 -21.62 -26.39
C ILE A 10 28.17 -20.54 -25.30
N LYS A 11 29.05 -19.55 -25.50
CA LYS A 11 29.20 -18.44 -24.54
C LYS A 11 27.95 -17.58 -24.43
N ILE A 12 27.32 -17.23 -25.56
CA ILE A 12 26.07 -16.46 -25.56
C ILE A 12 24.96 -17.25 -24.87
N LEU A 13 24.84 -18.55 -25.17
CA LEU A 13 23.85 -19.42 -24.55
C LEU A 13 24.05 -19.51 -23.03
N ALA A 14 25.31 -19.65 -22.58
CA ALA A 14 25.64 -19.67 -21.16
C ALA A 14 25.31 -18.35 -20.45
N ILE A 15 25.55 -17.20 -21.10
CA ILE A 15 25.17 -15.88 -20.55
C ILE A 15 23.65 -15.78 -20.40
N VAL A 16 22.88 -16.16 -21.43
CA VAL A 16 21.41 -16.12 -21.37
C VAL A 16 20.85 -17.03 -20.27
N PHE A 17 21.36 -18.26 -20.16
CA PHE A 17 20.94 -19.19 -19.11
C PHE A 17 21.36 -18.72 -17.72
N MET A 18 22.54 -18.12 -17.57
CA MET A 18 23.00 -17.60 -16.29
C MET A 18 22.21 -16.36 -15.87
N SER A 19 21.85 -15.47 -16.80
CA SER A 19 20.92 -14.37 -16.51
C SER A 19 19.53 -14.86 -16.15
N LEU A 20 19.01 -15.88 -16.84
CA LEU A 20 17.70 -16.47 -16.53
C LEU A 20 17.72 -17.17 -15.15
N TYR A 21 18.77 -17.92 -14.84
CA TYR A 21 18.94 -18.57 -13.55
C TYR A 21 19.04 -17.56 -12.41
N VAL A 22 19.79 -16.47 -12.62
CA VAL A 22 19.88 -15.36 -11.68
C VAL A 22 18.49 -14.76 -11.45
N SER A 23 17.73 -14.44 -12.50
CA SER A 23 16.36 -13.92 -12.37
C SER A 23 15.43 -14.87 -11.59
N ILE A 24 15.51 -16.18 -11.83
CA ILE A 24 14.70 -17.19 -11.13
C ILE A 24 15.12 -17.34 -9.66
N ALA A 25 16.42 -17.33 -9.36
CA ALA A 25 16.94 -17.50 -8.00
C ALA A 25 16.64 -16.28 -7.11
N PHE A 26 16.60 -15.07 -7.68
CA PHE A 26 16.18 -13.87 -6.96
C PHE A 26 14.66 -13.79 -6.77
N ALA A 27 13.85 -14.36 -7.66
CA ALA A 27 12.39 -14.37 -7.51
C ALA A 27 11.87 -15.17 -6.30
N CYS A 28 12.67 -16.07 -5.71
CA CYS A 28 12.22 -16.93 -4.60
C CYS A 28 12.24 -16.27 -3.21
N ASN A 29 12.84 -15.09 -3.04
CA ASN A 29 12.97 -14.42 -1.73
C ASN A 29 12.39 -13.00 -1.70
N VAL A 30 11.75 -12.56 -2.77
CA VAL A 30 11.01 -11.31 -2.74
C VAL A 30 9.58 -11.68 -2.31
N PHE A 31 9.07 -10.98 -1.31
CA PHE A 31 7.73 -11.20 -0.77
C PHE A 31 6.74 -10.49 -1.67
N ALA A 32 5.68 -11.20 -2.08
CA ALA A 32 4.58 -10.63 -2.84
C ALA A 32 4.14 -9.28 -2.26
N ALA A 33 4.32 -8.23 -3.05
CA ALA A 33 3.96 -6.89 -2.68
C ALA A 33 2.43 -6.78 -2.77
N ALA A 34 1.80 -6.43 -1.66
CA ALA A 34 0.37 -6.20 -1.60
C ALA A 34 0.09 -4.80 -1.09
N SER A 35 -0.86 -4.12 -1.73
CA SER A 35 -1.10 -2.70 -1.46
C SER A 35 -2.57 -2.36 -1.31
N ALA A 36 -2.85 -1.40 -0.44
CA ALA A 36 -4.18 -0.86 -0.25
C ALA A 36 -4.12 0.67 -0.11
N LYS A 37 -5.06 1.35 -0.76
CA LYS A 37 -5.31 2.78 -0.51
C LYS A 37 -6.49 2.94 0.43
N VAL A 38 -6.26 3.61 1.55
CA VAL A 38 -7.31 4.06 2.48
C VAL A 38 -7.45 5.56 2.32
N SER A 39 -8.69 6.03 2.14
CA SER A 39 -9.00 7.46 2.05
C SER A 39 -10.09 7.78 3.07
N TRP A 40 -10.10 8.99 3.62
CA TRP A 40 -11.08 9.46 4.60
C TRP A 40 -11.42 10.92 4.36
N VAL A 41 -12.47 11.43 5.01
CA VAL A 41 -12.79 12.85 5.03
C VAL A 41 -12.14 13.47 6.26
N ALA A 42 -11.29 14.49 6.05
CA ALA A 42 -10.71 15.23 7.17
C ALA A 42 -11.83 15.94 7.97
N PRO A 43 -11.80 15.93 9.31
CA PRO A 43 -12.62 16.85 10.08
C PRO A 43 -12.32 18.30 9.65
N ILE A 44 -13.32 19.17 9.79
CA ILE A 44 -13.19 20.61 9.51
C ILE A 44 -13.58 21.45 10.74
N TYR A 45 -13.90 20.77 11.85
CA TYR A 45 -14.29 21.36 13.12
C TYR A 45 -13.49 20.70 14.25
N ASP A 46 -13.07 21.51 15.21
CA ASP A 46 -12.51 21.05 16.49
C ASP A 46 -13.63 20.45 17.38
N GLU A 47 -13.25 19.72 18.42
CA GLU A 47 -14.14 19.09 19.40
C GLU A 47 -14.79 20.18 20.30
N GLY A 48 -15.71 20.92 19.71
CA GLY A 48 -16.28 22.13 20.29
C GLY A 48 -16.96 22.94 19.21
N ALA A 49 -18.16 22.51 18.80
CA ALA A 49 -18.96 23.10 17.73
C ALA A 49 -19.02 24.64 17.82
N GLY A 50 -18.24 25.34 17.01
CA GLY A 50 -18.28 26.81 17.00
C GLY A 50 -17.19 27.52 16.22
N THR A 51 -15.99 26.93 16.08
CA THR A 51 -14.88 27.57 15.37
C THR A 51 -14.39 26.68 14.22
N PRO A 52 -14.32 27.19 12.96
CA PRO A 52 -13.99 26.40 11.77
C PRO A 52 -12.48 26.12 11.62
N ALA A 53 -11.74 26.05 12.72
CA ALA A 53 -10.30 25.84 12.68
C ALA A 53 -9.94 24.69 13.63
N LEU A 54 -9.43 23.60 13.05
CA LEU A 54 -8.73 22.54 13.75
C LEU A 54 -7.41 23.10 14.31
N THR A 55 -7.47 23.73 15.48
CA THR A 55 -6.27 24.18 16.18
C THR A 55 -5.76 23.03 17.04
N GLY A 56 -4.72 22.32 16.56
CA GLY A 56 -4.09 21.24 17.33
C GLY A 56 -3.99 19.90 16.60
N LEU A 57 -4.63 19.74 15.43
CA LEU A 57 -4.53 18.50 14.66
C LEU A 57 -3.11 18.29 14.11
N THR A 58 -2.43 17.25 14.61
CA THR A 58 -1.08 16.86 14.15
C THR A 58 -1.16 15.94 12.94
N GLY A 59 -2.12 15.01 12.93
CA GLY A 59 -2.30 14.08 11.82
C GLY A 59 -3.39 13.05 12.07
N TYR A 60 -3.25 11.91 11.39
CA TYR A 60 -4.17 10.79 11.50
C TYR A 60 -3.40 9.50 11.78
N ARG A 61 -4.01 8.59 12.54
CA ARG A 61 -3.51 7.24 12.73
C ARG A 61 -4.43 6.26 12.02
N VAL A 62 -3.85 5.46 11.11
CA VAL A 62 -4.59 4.43 10.35
C VAL A 62 -4.26 3.08 10.95
N TYR A 63 -5.22 2.51 11.68
CA TYR A 63 -5.15 1.14 12.19
C TYR A 63 -5.52 0.15 11.09
N TYR A 64 -4.85 -1.01 11.08
CA TYR A 64 -5.09 -2.06 10.10
C TYR A 64 -4.86 -3.46 10.68
N ASP A 65 -5.76 -4.39 10.38
CA ASP A 65 -5.60 -5.81 10.75
C ASP A 65 -6.47 -6.72 9.88
N THR A 66 -6.10 -7.99 9.81
CA THR A 66 -6.89 -9.08 9.25
C THR A 66 -8.09 -9.48 10.12
N VAL A 67 -8.06 -9.13 11.42
CA VAL A 67 -9.18 -9.31 12.34
C VAL A 67 -9.96 -7.99 12.50
N GLY A 68 -11.28 -8.04 12.37
CA GLY A 68 -12.16 -6.86 12.31
C GLY A 68 -12.55 -6.26 13.67
N ASP A 69 -11.81 -6.54 14.75
CA ASP A 69 -12.27 -6.25 16.12
C ASP A 69 -12.15 -4.76 16.51
N TRP A 70 -11.37 -3.97 15.77
CA TRP A 70 -11.20 -2.52 15.94
C TRP A 70 -12.51 -1.73 15.95
N VAL A 71 -13.57 -2.29 15.35
CA VAL A 71 -14.90 -1.70 15.35
C VAL A 71 -15.45 -1.49 16.76
N THR A 72 -15.22 -2.50 17.58
CA THR A 72 -15.65 -2.59 18.97
C THR A 72 -14.80 -1.69 19.85
N ASP A 73 -13.50 -1.59 19.52
CA ASP A 73 -12.55 -0.76 20.26
C ASP A 73 -12.73 0.74 19.99
N CYS A 74 -13.09 1.14 18.76
CA CYS A 74 -13.45 2.53 18.45
C CYS A 74 -14.66 3.02 19.27
N THR A 75 -15.66 2.16 19.49
CA THR A 75 -16.86 2.49 20.28
C THR A 75 -16.61 2.40 21.79
N ALA A 76 -15.76 1.48 22.25
CA ALA A 76 -15.35 1.38 23.64
C ALA A 76 -14.43 2.54 24.06
N TRP A 77 -13.49 2.96 23.19
CA TRP A 77 -12.61 4.10 23.42
C TRP A 77 -13.39 5.42 23.46
N ALA A 78 -14.37 5.61 22.56
CA ALA A 78 -15.26 6.76 22.57
C ALA A 78 -16.05 6.91 23.90
N ALA A 79 -16.41 5.78 24.52
CA ALA A 79 -17.18 5.75 25.76
C ALA A 79 -16.35 6.05 27.02
N ASP A 80 -15.04 5.82 26.97
CA ASP A 80 -14.13 6.02 28.09
C ASP A 80 -12.78 6.51 27.55
N HIS A 81 -12.69 7.84 27.33
CA HIS A 81 -11.54 8.57 26.76
C HIS A 81 -10.17 8.30 27.44
N ASN A 82 -10.10 7.37 28.42
CA ASN A 82 -8.91 7.01 29.17
C ASN A 82 -8.74 5.50 29.47
N ALA A 83 -9.61 4.58 29.03
CA ALA A 83 -9.56 3.20 29.57
C ALA A 83 -8.60 2.22 28.89
N ASN A 84 -8.34 2.33 27.58
CA ASN A 84 -7.36 1.49 26.90
C ASN A 84 -6.93 2.13 25.56
N PRO A 85 -5.62 2.28 25.28
CA PRO A 85 -5.18 2.65 23.94
C PRO A 85 -5.66 1.58 22.94
N LEU A 86 -6.11 1.99 21.75
CA LEU A 86 -6.37 1.06 20.64
C LEU A 86 -5.08 0.25 20.38
N THR A 87 -5.08 -1.06 20.66
CA THR A 87 -3.87 -1.90 20.67
C THR A 87 -3.58 -2.59 19.35
N GLY A 88 -3.29 -1.87 18.25
CA GLY A 88 -3.21 -2.48 16.92
C GLY A 88 -1.93 -2.19 16.16
N ASN A 89 -1.78 -2.81 14.98
CA ASN A 89 -0.86 -2.29 13.98
C ASN A 89 -1.44 -0.98 13.43
N TYR A 90 -0.63 0.07 13.42
CA TYR A 90 -1.03 1.35 12.89
C TYR A 90 0.12 2.05 12.18
N VAL A 91 -0.24 3.02 11.35
CA VAL A 91 0.67 3.97 10.74
C VAL A 91 0.21 5.39 11.06
N ASP A 92 1.14 6.24 11.47
CA ASP A 92 0.88 7.67 11.64
C ASP A 92 1.08 8.39 10.31
N VAL A 93 0.03 9.07 9.89
CA VAL A 93 -0.03 9.92 8.71
C VAL A 93 0.08 11.35 9.19
N ALA A 94 1.29 11.90 9.10
CA ALA A 94 1.55 13.27 9.46
C ALA A 94 0.71 14.23 8.61
N SER A 95 0.39 15.39 9.20
CA SER A 95 -0.39 16.49 8.64
C SER A 95 -1.91 16.26 8.63
N GLY A 96 -2.61 17.16 9.32
CA GLY A 96 -4.08 17.20 9.39
C GLY A 96 -4.81 17.47 8.07
N VAL A 97 -4.10 17.87 7.00
CA VAL A 97 -4.69 18.03 5.66
C VAL A 97 -4.60 16.77 4.80
N THR A 98 -3.87 15.75 5.24
CA THR A 98 -3.75 14.49 4.48
C THR A 98 -5.02 13.67 4.63
N ILE A 99 -5.63 13.26 3.51
CA ILE A 99 -6.92 12.54 3.46
C ILE A 99 -6.83 11.12 2.90
N ALA A 100 -5.61 10.61 2.73
CA ALA A 100 -5.38 9.24 2.28
C ALA A 100 -4.01 8.72 2.70
N HIS A 101 -3.93 7.41 2.86
CA HIS A 101 -2.69 6.66 3.06
C HIS A 101 -2.64 5.47 2.12
N PHE A 102 -1.44 5.21 1.58
CA PHE A 102 -1.18 4.06 0.72
C PHE A 102 -0.25 3.10 1.44
N PHE A 103 -0.75 1.91 1.73
CA PHE A 103 0.05 0.81 2.22
C PHE A 103 0.80 0.20 1.04
N ALA A 104 2.09 0.49 0.90
CA ALA A 104 2.94 -0.11 -0.12
C ALA A 104 3.68 -1.31 0.47
N ASN A 105 3.35 -2.51 -0.01
CA ASN A 105 4.10 -3.75 0.26
C ASN A 105 4.19 -4.16 1.74
N SER A 106 3.36 -3.58 2.60
CA SER A 106 3.33 -3.83 4.04
C SER A 106 2.18 -4.76 4.46
N LEU A 107 1.39 -5.23 3.49
CA LEU A 107 0.22 -6.07 3.68
C LEU A 107 0.43 -7.43 3.01
N THR A 108 -0.27 -8.45 3.51
CA THR A 108 -0.20 -9.81 2.94
C THR A 108 -1.18 -9.95 1.77
N ALA A 109 -0.68 -10.31 0.60
CA ALA A 109 -1.51 -10.51 -0.59
C ALA A 109 -2.56 -11.62 -0.37
N GLY A 110 -3.77 -11.38 -0.86
CA GLY A 110 -4.89 -12.32 -0.76
C GLY A 110 -5.58 -12.35 0.61
N ALA A 111 -5.06 -11.63 1.61
CA ALA A 111 -5.75 -11.42 2.87
C ALA A 111 -6.74 -10.25 2.79
N THR A 112 -7.79 -10.32 3.59
CA THR A 112 -8.72 -9.21 3.81
C THR A 112 -8.24 -8.41 5.00
N TYR A 113 -8.00 -7.12 4.80
CA TYR A 113 -7.67 -6.20 5.87
C TYR A 113 -8.84 -5.27 6.16
N ASN A 114 -9.01 -4.96 7.43
CA ASN A 114 -9.94 -3.97 7.96
C ASN A 114 -9.13 -2.75 8.38
N PHE A 115 -9.61 -1.57 7.99
CA PHE A 115 -8.95 -0.31 8.30
C PHE A 115 -9.84 0.58 9.17
N SER A 116 -9.22 1.39 10.02
CA SER A 116 -9.90 2.42 10.81
C SER A 116 -8.98 3.61 10.97
N VAL A 117 -9.52 4.82 10.92
CA VAL A 117 -8.73 6.06 10.98
C VAL A 117 -9.17 6.87 12.20
N VAL A 118 -8.23 7.40 12.97
CA VAL A 118 -8.49 8.41 14.02
C VAL A 118 -7.63 9.63 13.75
N ALA A 119 -8.06 10.81 14.16
CA ALA A 119 -7.20 12.00 14.23
C ALA A 119 -6.37 11.95 15.53
N TYR A 120 -5.22 12.62 15.55
CA TYR A 120 -4.45 12.83 16.77
C TYR A 120 -3.83 14.23 16.85
N ASP A 121 -3.66 14.75 18.06
CA ASP A 121 -3.11 16.08 18.33
C ASP A 121 -1.62 16.06 18.75
N GLY A 122 -1.08 17.20 19.17
CA GLY A 122 0.33 17.34 19.56
C GLY A 122 0.69 16.66 20.88
N ASP A 123 -0.31 16.26 21.66
CA ASP A 123 -0.18 15.60 22.96
C ASP A 123 -0.58 14.12 22.88
N ASP A 124 -0.67 13.56 21.66
CA ASP A 124 -1.11 12.19 21.37
C ASP A 124 -2.55 11.86 21.81
N ASN A 125 -3.40 12.87 22.04
CA ASN A 125 -4.82 12.63 22.23
C ASN A 125 -5.41 12.16 20.90
N LEU A 126 -6.19 11.08 20.93
CA LEU A 126 -6.86 10.55 19.75
C LEU A 126 -8.26 11.15 19.65
N SER A 127 -8.83 11.16 18.45
CA SER A 127 -10.26 11.41 18.23
C SER A 127 -11.04 10.10 18.19
N ASN A 128 -12.36 10.21 18.13
CA ASN A 128 -13.21 9.11 17.67
C ASN A 128 -12.83 8.69 16.24
N CYS A 129 -13.14 7.44 15.88
CA CYS A 129 -12.86 6.93 14.55
C CYS A 129 -13.61 7.71 13.46
N ALA A 130 -12.93 7.98 12.36
CA ALA A 130 -13.42 8.70 11.20
C ALA A 130 -14.63 7.98 10.60
N THR A 131 -15.51 8.73 9.98
CA THR A 131 -16.73 8.21 9.38
C THR A 131 -16.90 8.77 7.98
N GLU A 132 -17.36 7.95 7.02
CA GLU A 132 -17.28 8.27 5.59
C GLU A 132 -17.93 9.61 5.20
N ASP A 133 -18.89 10.12 5.97
CA ASP A 133 -19.54 11.42 5.72
C ASP A 133 -19.89 12.18 7.02
N GLY A 134 -19.11 12.00 8.09
CA GLY A 134 -19.48 12.53 9.42
C GLY A 134 -20.69 11.83 10.05
N THR A 135 -21.15 10.71 9.49
CA THR A 135 -22.38 9.99 9.89
C THR A 135 -22.18 8.49 10.20
N GLY A 136 -20.98 8.07 10.60
CA GLY A 136 -20.83 6.82 11.35
C GLY A 136 -20.40 5.54 10.61
N ASN A 137 -19.31 5.52 9.82
CA ASN A 137 -18.25 4.47 9.84
C ASN A 137 -17.22 4.66 8.69
N THR A 138 -15.94 4.31 8.91
CA THR A 138 -14.90 4.07 7.87
C THR A 138 -14.43 2.62 7.86
N TYR A 139 -15.35 1.66 8.05
CA TYR A 139 -15.03 0.25 7.88
C TYR A 139 -14.92 -0.08 6.40
N VAL A 140 -13.73 0.14 5.86
CA VAL A 140 -13.39 -0.28 4.53
C VAL A 140 -12.69 -1.62 4.67
N SER A 141 -13.45 -2.71 4.60
CA SER A 141 -12.85 -4.03 4.40
C SER A 141 -12.37 -4.11 2.96
N LYS A 142 -11.06 -4.21 2.75
CA LYS A 142 -10.47 -4.37 1.42
C LYS A 142 -9.70 -5.66 1.36
N ARG A 143 -10.04 -6.49 0.37
CA ARG A 143 -9.15 -7.55 -0.06
C ARG A 143 -7.92 -6.91 -0.68
N VAL A 144 -6.75 -7.26 -0.15
CA VAL A 144 -5.49 -6.70 -0.63
C VAL A 144 -5.02 -7.54 -1.80
N LEU A 145 -4.96 -6.88 -2.95
CA LEU A 145 -4.58 -7.48 -4.23
C LEU A 145 -3.06 -7.46 -4.37
N TYR A 146 -2.55 -8.29 -5.27
CA TYR A 146 -1.18 -8.20 -5.74
C TYR A 146 -0.94 -6.82 -6.35
N SER A 147 0.08 -6.12 -5.87
CA SER A 147 0.38 -4.74 -6.26
C SER A 147 0.79 -4.64 -7.73
N GLY A 148 1.17 -5.75 -8.36
CA GLY A 148 1.50 -5.80 -9.79
C GLY A 148 0.32 -5.63 -10.77
N ASP A 149 -0.96 -5.71 -10.37
CA ASP A 149 -2.10 -5.52 -11.31
C ASP A 149 -2.41 -4.03 -11.49
N ILE A 150 -1.53 -3.34 -12.20
CA ILE A 150 -1.59 -1.89 -12.39
C ILE A 150 -2.58 -1.49 -13.48
N ASN A 151 -2.92 -2.39 -14.40
CA ASN A 151 -3.91 -2.15 -15.45
C ASN A 151 -5.35 -2.54 -15.04
N LYS A 152 -5.52 -3.23 -13.90
CA LYS A 152 -6.79 -3.63 -13.28
C LYS A 152 -7.59 -4.64 -14.10
N ASP A 153 -6.91 -5.53 -14.81
CA ASP A 153 -7.56 -6.62 -15.55
C ASP A 153 -7.78 -7.89 -14.71
N GLY A 154 -7.34 -7.88 -13.45
CA GLY A 154 -7.52 -8.97 -12.49
C GLY A 154 -6.41 -10.01 -12.51
N VAL A 155 -5.36 -9.83 -13.32
CA VAL A 155 -4.20 -10.73 -13.36
C VAL A 155 -2.93 -10.00 -13.73
N VAL A 156 -1.89 -10.11 -12.91
CA VAL A 156 -0.61 -9.48 -13.25
C VAL A 156 0.01 -10.19 -14.45
N ASN A 157 0.16 -9.49 -15.57
CA ASN A 157 0.57 -10.10 -16.84
C ASN A 157 1.41 -9.14 -17.71
N GLY A 158 1.63 -9.51 -18.97
CA GLY A 158 2.41 -8.68 -19.90
C GLY A 158 1.82 -7.28 -20.14
N GLY A 159 0.51 -7.12 -19.94
CA GLY A 159 -0.19 -5.84 -19.96
C GLY A 159 0.27 -4.89 -18.85
N ASP A 160 0.49 -5.39 -17.63
CA ASP A 160 1.03 -4.61 -16.52
C ASP A 160 2.48 -4.22 -16.77
N VAL A 161 3.30 -5.17 -17.23
CA VAL A 161 4.70 -4.91 -17.60
C VAL A 161 4.78 -3.82 -18.69
N THR A 162 3.90 -3.89 -19.69
CA THR A 162 3.86 -2.89 -20.77
C THR A 162 3.42 -1.52 -20.25
N THR A 163 2.44 -1.49 -19.34
CA THR A 163 1.98 -0.26 -18.69
C THR A 163 3.12 0.41 -17.90
N ALA A 164 3.86 -0.34 -17.09
CA ALA A 164 5.00 0.18 -16.33
C ALA A 164 6.17 0.61 -17.23
N ALA A 165 6.48 -0.16 -18.26
CA ALA A 165 7.51 0.18 -19.23
C ALA A 165 7.24 1.50 -19.95
N GLY A 166 5.96 1.86 -20.16
CA GLY A 166 5.56 3.12 -20.78
C GLY A 166 5.97 4.37 -20.01
N VAL A 167 6.23 4.25 -18.72
CA VAL A 167 6.59 5.36 -17.81
C VAL A 167 7.85 5.07 -17.00
N TYR A 168 8.69 4.12 -17.42
CA TYR A 168 9.93 3.76 -16.71
C TYR A 168 10.89 4.96 -16.62
N LEU A 169 11.49 5.14 -15.44
CA LEU A 169 12.28 6.30 -14.99
C LEU A 169 11.49 7.62 -14.87
N SER A 170 10.16 7.57 -14.86
CA SER A 170 9.36 8.73 -14.48
C SER A 170 9.46 9.00 -12.97
N ASN A 171 9.37 10.27 -12.60
CA ASN A 171 9.53 10.77 -11.23
C ASN A 171 8.26 11.47 -10.72
N SER A 172 7.11 10.84 -10.93
CA SER A 172 5.79 11.39 -10.58
C SER A 172 5.13 10.51 -9.54
N CYS A 173 4.79 11.09 -8.38
CA CYS A 173 4.04 10.37 -7.36
C CYS A 173 2.59 10.07 -7.82
N GLY A 174 2.06 8.92 -7.41
CA GLY A 174 0.63 8.60 -7.58
C GLY A 174 0.22 8.14 -8.99
N ILE A 175 1.18 7.84 -9.85
CA ILE A 175 0.92 7.10 -11.10
C ILE A 175 0.79 5.61 -10.78
N SER A 176 -0.06 4.89 -11.51
CA SER A 176 -0.36 3.48 -11.22
C SER A 176 0.84 2.54 -11.34
N SER A 177 1.86 2.94 -12.10
CA SER A 177 3.10 2.17 -12.30
C SER A 177 4.16 2.40 -11.22
N ASP A 178 3.95 3.38 -10.32
CA ASP A 178 4.75 3.60 -9.11
C ASP A 178 4.16 2.72 -8.00
N VAL A 179 4.47 1.43 -8.09
CA VAL A 179 3.82 0.35 -7.33
C VAL A 179 4.28 0.37 -5.88
N ASN A 180 5.56 0.68 -5.64
CA ASN A 180 6.09 0.85 -4.29
C ASN A 180 5.84 2.25 -3.70
N ASN A 181 5.24 3.15 -4.50
CA ASN A 181 4.88 4.52 -4.14
C ASN A 181 6.06 5.32 -3.56
N ASP A 182 7.26 5.15 -4.14
CA ASP A 182 8.47 5.91 -3.81
C ASP A 182 8.65 7.15 -4.72
N CYS A 183 7.64 7.44 -5.55
CA CYS A 183 7.60 8.50 -6.55
C CYS A 183 8.50 8.27 -7.78
N TRP A 184 9.07 7.08 -7.96
CA TRP A 184 9.92 6.74 -9.08
C TRP A 184 9.54 5.39 -9.69
N VAL A 185 9.11 5.37 -10.95
CA VAL A 185 8.93 4.10 -11.66
C VAL A 185 10.28 3.55 -12.07
N ASN A 186 10.79 2.58 -11.34
CA ASN A 186 12.15 2.09 -11.51
C ASN A 186 12.25 0.56 -11.33
N GLY A 187 13.48 0.06 -11.13
CA GLY A 187 13.72 -1.37 -10.93
C GLY A 187 12.97 -1.95 -9.73
N GLY A 188 12.65 -1.13 -8.72
CA GLY A 188 11.82 -1.52 -7.57
C GLY A 188 10.42 -1.97 -7.99
N ASP A 189 9.72 -1.16 -8.78
CA ASP A 189 8.37 -1.48 -9.29
C ASP A 189 8.37 -2.68 -10.23
N VAL A 190 9.38 -2.75 -11.11
CA VAL A 190 9.55 -3.88 -12.02
C VAL A 190 9.81 -5.18 -11.25
N THR A 191 10.52 -5.10 -10.13
CA THR A 191 10.73 -6.27 -9.26
C THR A 191 9.40 -6.76 -8.72
N ILE A 192 8.56 -5.87 -8.19
CA ILE A 192 7.21 -6.20 -7.69
C ILE A 192 6.33 -6.82 -8.79
N LEU A 193 6.30 -6.21 -9.98
CA LEU A 193 5.59 -6.75 -11.13
C LEU A 193 6.05 -8.16 -11.51
N ALA A 194 7.37 -8.40 -11.46
CA ALA A 194 7.93 -9.70 -11.78
C ALA A 194 7.58 -10.76 -10.73
N GLU A 195 7.50 -10.39 -9.46
CA GLU A 195 7.08 -11.30 -8.39
C GLU A 195 5.62 -11.72 -8.54
N ASP A 196 4.76 -10.77 -8.91
CA ASP A 196 3.33 -11.00 -9.01
C ASP A 196 2.91 -11.58 -10.36
N TYR A 197 3.83 -11.70 -11.32
CA TYR A 197 3.54 -12.16 -12.67
C TYR A 197 2.79 -13.51 -12.70
N LEU A 198 1.68 -13.53 -13.43
CA LEU A 198 0.66 -14.57 -13.55
C LEU A 198 -0.16 -14.86 -12.28
N LYS A 199 -0.02 -14.07 -11.22
CA LYS A 199 -0.87 -14.21 -10.04
C LYS A 199 -2.23 -13.53 -10.27
N PRO A 200 -3.34 -14.16 -9.84
CA PRO A 200 -4.66 -13.54 -9.89
C PRO A 200 -4.78 -12.44 -8.82
N ALA A 201 -5.09 -11.22 -9.23
CA ALA A 201 -5.20 -10.04 -8.38
C ALA A 201 -6.64 -9.84 -7.84
N LEU A 202 -7.29 -10.92 -7.39
CA LEU A 202 -8.69 -10.90 -6.93
C LEU A 202 -8.89 -10.30 -5.54
#